data_AF-A0A7S0CPF3-F1
#
_entry.id   AF-A0A7S0CPF3-F1
#
_cell.length_a   1.000
_cell.length_b   1.000
_cell.length_c   1.000
_cell.angle_alpha   90.00
_cell.angle_beta   90.00
_cell.angle_gamma   90.00
#
_symmetry.space_group_name_H-M   'P 1'
#
loop_
_entity.id
_entity.type
_entity.pdbx_description
1 polymer ?
#
loop_
_entity_poly.entity_id
_entity_poly.type
_entity_poly.pdbx_seq_one_letter_code
_entity_poly.pdbx_strand_id
1 'polypeptide(L)'
;SGRVLVGHAIENDLRVLKLQHPLCDIRDTATYLPFMRVDMDSRVKYGSAMQRRKLRDLVREKLGYEIQRVGHAHSSVQDACAALKLYKSVRKEWETLLNWQKHKNGTSKSAPKSQKRHPSQPPSRKRTSRQRHHNQHYKSMQNFTNQPINTPQRAQYAVLSA
;
A
#
# COMPACT_ATOMS: atom_id res chain seq x y z
N SER A 1 6.10 -21.72 14.36
CA SER A 1 5.23 -21.06 13.35
C SER A 1 6.10 -20.10 12.53
N GLY A 2 6.03 -20.16 11.20
CA GLY A 2 6.89 -19.38 10.31
C GLY A 2 6.47 -19.48 8.83
N ARG A 3 5.18 -19.73 8.58
CA ARG A 3 4.62 -19.88 7.23
C ARG A 3 3.71 -18.69 6.96
N VAL A 4 3.78 -18.17 5.74
CA VAL A 4 2.91 -17.09 5.25
C VAL A 4 1.57 -17.67 4.84
N LEU A 5 0.48 -17.08 5.34
CA LEU A 5 -0.89 -17.41 4.96
C LEU A 5 -1.37 -16.50 3.82
N VAL A 6 -1.77 -17.09 2.70
CA VAL A 6 -2.24 -16.38 1.50
C VAL A 6 -3.69 -16.77 1.22
N GLY A 7 -4.52 -15.82 0.83
CA GLY A 7 -5.94 -16.05 0.56
C GLY A 7 -6.68 -14.78 0.16
N HIS A 8 -8.01 -14.84 0.23
CA HIS A 8 -8.90 -13.74 -0.13
C HIS A 8 -9.98 -13.58 0.94
N ALA A 9 -10.02 -12.42 1.60
CA ALA A 9 -10.89 -12.15 2.75
C ALA A 9 -10.68 -13.16 3.90
N ILE A 10 -9.41 -13.44 4.21
CA ILE A 10 -8.94 -14.51 5.11
C ILE A 10 -9.52 -14.40 6.52
N GLU A 11 -9.82 -13.17 6.95
CA GLU A 11 -10.46 -12.92 8.25
C GLU A 11 -11.76 -13.70 8.43
N ASN A 12 -12.53 -13.88 7.35
CA ASN A 12 -13.78 -14.64 7.40
C ASN A 12 -13.52 -16.12 7.70
N ASP A 13 -12.55 -16.72 7.00
CA ASP A 13 -12.18 -18.13 7.19
C ASP A 13 -11.59 -18.35 8.59
N LEU A 14 -10.66 -17.49 9.01
CA LEU A 14 -10.05 -17.58 10.34
C LEU A 14 -11.09 -17.48 11.45
N ARG A 15 -12.09 -16.60 11.30
CA ARG A 15 -13.18 -16.44 12.27
C ARG A 15 -14.03 -17.69 12.37
N VAL A 16 -14.44 -18.28 11.25
CA VAL A 16 -15.25 -19.51 11.23
C VAL A 16 -14.47 -20.69 11.80
N LEU A 17 -13.19 -20.81 11.44
CA LEU A 17 -12.31 -21.89 11.89
C LEU A 17 -11.78 -21.69 13.32
N LYS A 18 -12.05 -20.52 13.96
CA LYS A 18 -11.53 -20.13 15.27
C LYS A 18 -9.99 -20.20 15.35
N LEU A 19 -9.32 -19.80 14.27
CA LEU A 19 -7.87 -19.77 14.16
C LEU A 19 -7.35 -18.33 14.20
N GLN A 20 -6.08 -18.20 14.60
CA GLN A 20 -5.36 -16.94 14.53
C GLN A 20 -4.07 -17.12 13.73
N HIS A 21 -3.67 -16.08 13.01
CA HIS A 21 -2.43 -16.03 12.27
C HIS A 21 -1.76 -14.66 12.47
N PRO A 22 -0.43 -14.58 12.64
CA PRO A 22 0.26 -13.30 12.77
C PRO A 22 -0.06 -12.38 11.59
N LEU A 23 -0.49 -11.15 11.84
CA LEU A 23 -0.90 -10.22 10.77
C LEU A 23 0.24 -9.92 9.79
N CYS A 24 1.48 -9.91 10.27
CA CYS A 24 2.68 -9.75 9.43
C CYS A 24 2.92 -10.93 8.47
N ASP A 25 2.29 -12.07 8.73
CA ASP A 25 2.39 -13.30 7.96
C ASP A 25 1.15 -13.52 7.07
N ILE A 26 0.18 -12.60 7.08
CA ILE A 26 -1.01 -12.62 6.22
C ILE A 26 -0.78 -11.85 4.91
N ARG A 27 -1.08 -12.49 3.78
CA ARG A 27 -1.18 -11.88 2.44
C ARG A 27 -2.62 -12.02 1.95
N ASP A 28 -3.47 -11.09 2.36
CA ASP A 28 -4.88 -11.07 1.98
C ASP A 28 -5.10 -10.24 0.71
N THR A 29 -5.39 -10.94 -0.39
CA THR A 29 -5.61 -10.35 -1.73
C THR A 29 -6.83 -9.44 -1.79
N ALA A 30 -7.78 -9.55 -0.85
CA ALA A 30 -8.94 -8.67 -0.78
C ALA A 30 -8.58 -7.26 -0.24
N THR A 31 -7.50 -7.15 0.52
CA THR A 31 -7.02 -5.89 1.13
C THR A 31 -5.76 -5.31 0.49
N TYR A 32 -5.23 -5.98 -0.55
CA TYR A 32 -4.10 -5.46 -1.29
C TYR A 32 -4.54 -4.23 -2.10
N LEU A 33 -3.99 -3.05 -1.79
CA LEU A 33 -4.44 -1.78 -2.36
C LEU A 33 -4.51 -1.77 -3.90
N PRO A 34 -3.53 -2.30 -4.65
CA PRO A 34 -3.63 -2.39 -6.12
C PRO A 34 -4.75 -3.28 -6.66
N PHE A 35 -5.34 -4.15 -5.83
CA PHE A 35 -6.51 -4.96 -6.17
C PHE A 35 -7.83 -4.36 -5.67
N MET A 36 -7.79 -3.23 -4.96
CA MET A 36 -9.00 -2.54 -4.55
C MET A 36 -9.44 -1.54 -5.63
N ARG A 37 -10.71 -1.14 -5.61
CA ARG A 37 -11.23 -0.08 -6.49
C ARG A 37 -11.59 1.15 -5.68
N VAL A 38 -11.51 2.31 -6.31
CA VAL A 38 -12.07 3.54 -5.72
C VAL A 38 -13.58 3.50 -5.88
N ASP A 39 -14.31 3.79 -4.80
CA ASP A 39 -15.75 3.96 -4.83
C ASP A 39 -16.09 5.45 -4.88
N MET A 40 -16.34 5.93 -6.12
CA MET A 40 -16.58 7.33 -6.43
C MET A 40 -17.99 7.80 -6.04
N ASP A 41 -18.95 6.88 -5.89
CA ASP A 41 -20.35 7.18 -5.54
C ASP A 41 -20.59 7.07 -4.02
N SER A 42 -19.60 6.59 -3.29
CA SER A 42 -19.75 6.37 -1.87
C SER A 42 -19.95 7.69 -1.12
N ARG A 43 -21.17 7.89 -0.62
CA ARG A 43 -21.49 8.83 0.48
C ARG A 43 -20.81 8.41 1.79
N VAL A 44 -19.63 7.81 1.72
CA VAL A 44 -18.84 7.35 2.86
C VAL A 44 -18.42 8.58 3.62
N LYS A 45 -19.28 8.94 4.57
CA LYS A 45 -18.94 9.69 5.76
C LYS A 45 -17.78 8.96 6.41
N TYR A 46 -16.58 9.49 6.19
CA TYR A 46 -15.34 9.14 6.85
C TYR A 46 -14.81 7.72 6.57
N GLY A 47 -13.74 7.61 5.76
CA GLY A 47 -12.64 6.71 6.14
C GLY A 47 -12.04 5.75 5.12
N SER A 48 -12.71 5.34 4.03
CA SER A 48 -12.03 4.56 2.99
C SER A 48 -12.70 4.68 1.62
N ALA A 49 -12.11 5.49 0.75
CA ALA A 49 -12.47 5.53 -0.67
C ALA A 49 -12.18 4.20 -1.39
N MET A 50 -11.41 3.30 -0.78
CA MET A 50 -11.04 2.01 -1.36
C MET A 50 -12.01 0.91 -0.93
N GLN A 51 -12.52 0.17 -1.91
CA GLN A 51 -13.41 -0.98 -1.73
C GLN A 51 -12.79 -2.28 -2.22
N ARG A 52 -13.04 -3.36 -1.47
CA ARG A 52 -12.59 -4.71 -1.80
C ARG A 52 -13.31 -5.20 -3.06
N ARG A 53 -12.58 -5.87 -3.95
CA ARG A 53 -13.13 -6.50 -5.16
C ARG A 53 -13.37 -8.00 -4.92
N LYS A 54 -14.34 -8.59 -5.63
CA LYS A 54 -14.60 -10.03 -5.56
C LYS A 54 -13.45 -10.81 -6.19
N LEU A 55 -13.11 -11.96 -5.63
CA LEU A 55 -12.06 -12.84 -6.15
C LEU A 55 -12.25 -13.16 -7.64
N ARG A 56 -13.45 -13.57 -8.05
CA ARG A 56 -13.75 -13.90 -9.45
C ARG A 56 -13.47 -12.75 -10.42
N ASP A 57 -13.73 -11.51 -10.00
CA ASP A 57 -13.52 -10.33 -10.85
C ASP A 57 -12.02 -10.06 -11.01
N LEU A 58 -11.26 -10.20 -9.91
CA LEU A 58 -9.80 -10.05 -9.93
C LEU A 58 -9.13 -11.15 -10.75
N VAL A 59 -9.57 -12.39 -10.62
CA VAL A 59 -9.01 -13.53 -11.35
C VAL A 59 -9.28 -13.38 -12.85
N ARG A 60 -10.49 -12.96 -13.23
CA ARG A 60 -10.81 -12.67 -14.63
C ARG A 60 -9.94 -11.54 -15.19
N GLU A 61 -9.81 -10.42 -14.48
CA GLU A 61 -9.05 -9.27 -14.96
C GLU A 61 -7.53 -9.51 -14.98
N LYS A 62 -6.96 -10.06 -13.90
CA LYS A 62 -5.51 -10.14 -13.71
C LYS A 62 -4.90 -11.42 -14.24
N LEU A 63 -5.66 -12.52 -14.27
CA LEU A 63 -5.17 -13.84 -14.64
C LEU A 63 -5.82 -14.40 -15.92
N GLY A 64 -6.87 -13.75 -16.46
CA GLY A 64 -7.45 -14.07 -17.76
C GLY A 64 -8.32 -15.33 -17.79
N TYR A 65 -8.78 -15.83 -16.64
CA TYR A 65 -9.68 -16.99 -16.58
C TYR A 65 -10.81 -16.80 -15.57
N GLU A 66 -11.81 -17.67 -15.61
CA GLU A 66 -13.00 -17.56 -14.77
C GLU A 66 -13.04 -18.60 -13.66
N ILE A 67 -13.60 -18.20 -12.53
CA ILE A 67 -13.96 -19.05 -11.39
C ILE A 67 -15.35 -18.65 -10.91
N GLN A 68 -15.97 -19.47 -10.05
CA GLN A 68 -17.24 -19.11 -9.38
C GLN A 68 -18.34 -18.69 -10.37
N ARG A 69 -18.55 -19.51 -11.41
CA ARG A 69 -19.57 -19.25 -12.45
C ARG A 69 -20.97 -19.27 -11.82
N VAL A 70 -21.81 -18.33 -12.26
CA VAL A 70 -23.18 -18.21 -11.76
C VAL A 70 -23.95 -19.51 -12.05
N GLY A 71 -24.69 -20.02 -11.06
CA GLY A 71 -25.43 -21.27 -11.17
C GLY A 71 -24.61 -22.53 -10.91
N HIS A 72 -23.32 -22.41 -10.60
CA HIS A 72 -22.45 -23.55 -10.26
C HIS A 72 -21.97 -23.47 -8.82
N ALA A 73 -21.79 -24.63 -8.19
CA ALA A 73 -21.15 -24.71 -6.88
C ALA A 73 -19.69 -24.26 -6.96
N HIS A 74 -19.24 -23.56 -5.92
CA HIS A 74 -17.86 -23.10 -5.83
C HIS A 74 -16.97 -24.19 -5.21
N SER A 75 -15.70 -24.20 -5.59
CA SER A 75 -14.70 -25.09 -5.02
C SER A 75 -13.71 -24.30 -4.17
N SER A 76 -13.62 -24.61 -2.88
CA SER A 76 -12.66 -23.98 -1.96
C SER A 76 -11.20 -24.17 -2.43
N VAL A 77 -10.90 -25.32 -3.03
CA VAL A 77 -9.58 -25.61 -3.61
C VAL A 77 -9.31 -24.68 -4.80
N GLN A 78 -10.30 -24.48 -5.68
CA GLN A 78 -10.16 -23.55 -6.81
C GLN A 78 -9.93 -22.11 -6.32
N ASP A 79 -10.71 -21.67 -5.32
CA ASP A 79 -10.62 -20.33 -4.77
C ASP A 79 -9.27 -20.08 -4.08
N ALA A 80 -8.80 -21.04 -3.27
CA ALA A 80 -7.48 -20.98 -2.63
C ALA A 80 -6.35 -20.94 -3.66
N CYS A 81 -6.43 -21.77 -4.71
CA CYS A 81 -5.46 -21.75 -5.81
C CYS A 81 -5.46 -20.42 -6.55
N ALA A 82 -6.64 -19.85 -6.80
CA ALA A 82 -6.77 -18.59 -7.52
C ALA A 82 -6.23 -17.40 -6.71
N ALA A 83 -6.52 -17.34 -5.41
CA ALA A 83 -5.95 -16.34 -4.51
C ALA A 83 -4.42 -16.46 -4.43
N LEU A 84 -3.89 -17.69 -4.36
CA LEU A 84 -2.44 -17.91 -4.40
C LEU A 84 -1.81 -17.47 -5.72
N LYS A 85 -2.47 -17.71 -6.86
CA LYS A 85 -2.00 -17.25 -8.18
C LYS A 85 -1.98 -15.71 -8.25
N LEU A 86 -3.03 -15.04 -7.75
CA LEU A 86 -3.06 -13.57 -7.66
C LEU A 86 -1.90 -13.04 -6.82
N TYR A 87 -1.66 -13.61 -5.63
CA TYR A 87 -0.51 -13.20 -4.83
C TYR A 87 0.81 -13.43 -5.57
N LYS A 88 0.99 -14.59 -6.21
CA LYS A 88 2.21 -14.90 -6.98
C LYS A 88 2.45 -13.90 -8.11
N SER A 89 1.41 -13.40 -8.78
CA SER A 89 1.56 -12.43 -9.88
C SER A 89 2.06 -11.06 -9.44
N VAL A 90 1.93 -10.72 -8.15
CA VAL A 90 2.39 -9.43 -7.57
C VAL A 90 3.36 -9.63 -6.39
N ARG A 91 3.90 -10.85 -6.23
CA ARG A 91 4.66 -11.24 -5.03
C ARG A 91 5.87 -10.33 -4.83
N LYS A 92 6.58 -10.01 -5.91
CA LYS A 92 7.82 -9.25 -5.84
C LYS A 92 7.54 -7.85 -5.28
N GLU A 93 6.54 -7.17 -5.83
CA GLU A 93 6.11 -5.83 -5.45
C GLU A 93 5.56 -5.82 -4.02
N TRP A 94 4.71 -6.79 -3.69
CA TRP A 94 4.11 -6.94 -2.36
C TRP A 94 5.18 -7.15 -1.28
N GLU A 95 6.07 -8.12 -1.44
CA GLU A 95 7.09 -8.43 -0.42
C GLU A 95 8.13 -7.30 -0.30
N THR A 96 8.45 -6.63 -1.40
CA THR A 96 9.33 -5.45 -1.37
C THR A 96 8.72 -4.33 -0.53
N LEU A 97 7.43 -4.03 -0.71
CA LEU A 97 6.72 -3.01 0.06
C LEU A 97 6.68 -3.35 1.56
N LEU A 98 6.37 -4.61 1.90
CA LEU A 98 6.36 -5.06 3.30
C LEU A 98 7.74 -4.96 3.95
N ASN A 99 8.79 -5.35 3.24
CA ASN A 99 10.16 -5.25 3.75
C ASN A 99 10.59 -3.80 3.94
N TRP A 100 10.23 -2.90 3.02
CA TRP A 100 10.48 -1.47 3.18
C TRP A 100 9.79 -0.89 4.43
N GLN A 101 8.52 -1.26 4.67
CA GLN A 101 7.78 -0.83 5.86
C GLN A 101 8.43 -1.32 7.15
N LYS A 102 8.91 -2.57 7.19
CA LYS A 102 9.62 -3.12 8.35
C LYS A 102 10.88 -2.32 8.67
N HIS A 103 11.69 -1.98 7.67
CA HIS A 103 12.91 -1.18 7.88
C HIS A 103 12.61 0.25 8.33
N LYS A 104 11.56 0.89 7.80
CA LYS A 104 11.13 2.22 8.25
C LYS A 104 10.68 2.23 9.71
N ASN A 105 10.00 1.16 10.15
CA ASN A 105 9.51 1.05 11.53
C ASN A 105 10.59 0.58 12.51
N GLY A 106 11.66 -0.06 12.04
CA GLY A 106 12.78 -0.54 12.85
C GLY A 106 13.85 0.50 13.18
N THR A 107 13.97 1.58 12.41
CA THR A 107 14.99 2.64 12.62
C THR A 107 14.66 3.64 13.73
N SER A 108 13.50 3.52 14.38
CA SER A 108 13.10 4.40 15.50
C SER A 108 13.51 3.88 16.89
N LYS A 109 14.20 2.73 17.00
CA LYS A 109 14.68 2.17 18.28
C LYS A 109 16.18 1.87 18.31
N SER A 110 17.01 2.90 18.15
CA SER A 110 18.37 2.95 18.71
C SER A 110 19.04 4.30 18.42
N ALA A 111 18.56 5.37 19.05
CA ALA A 111 19.46 6.49 19.33
C ALA A 111 20.26 6.11 20.59
N PRO A 112 21.60 6.14 20.58
CA PRO A 112 22.36 5.91 21.81
C PRO A 112 21.97 6.97 22.85
N LYS A 113 21.68 6.53 24.08
CA LYS A 113 21.42 7.41 25.23
C LYS A 113 22.67 8.24 25.51
N SER A 114 22.77 9.45 24.97
CA SER A 114 23.74 10.44 25.45
C SER A 114 23.36 10.83 26.88
N GLN A 115 24.24 10.50 27.83
CA GLN A 115 24.11 10.87 29.23
C GLN A 115 24.00 12.39 29.38
N LYS A 116 22.99 12.82 30.14
CA LYS A 116 22.74 14.22 30.52
C LYS A 116 23.94 14.82 31.23
N ARG A 117 24.46 15.93 30.73
CA ARG A 117 25.14 16.96 31.53
C ARG A 117 24.68 18.34 31.06
N HIS A 118 24.24 19.17 32.00
CA HIS A 118 23.97 20.61 31.86
C HIS A 118 24.55 21.30 33.12
N PRO A 119 24.79 22.62 33.14
CA PRO A 119 24.79 23.60 32.03
C PRO A 119 25.96 24.62 32.07
N SER A 120 26.31 25.22 30.93
CA SER A 120 26.80 26.61 30.89
C SER A 120 26.76 27.21 29.48
N GLN A 121 25.86 28.20 29.33
CA GLN A 121 25.79 29.30 28.34
C GLN A 121 25.51 29.01 26.84
N PRO A 122 24.70 29.86 26.17
CA PRO A 122 24.35 29.69 24.76
C PRO A 122 25.30 30.46 23.82
N PRO A 123 25.79 29.88 22.71
CA PRO A 123 26.34 30.67 21.63
C PRO A 123 25.27 31.04 20.59
N SER A 124 25.26 32.34 20.32
CA SER A 124 24.76 33.12 19.20
C SER A 124 24.26 32.40 17.92
N ARG A 125 23.09 32.88 17.46
CA ARG A 125 22.50 32.66 16.13
C ARG A 125 23.52 32.79 14.99
N LYS A 126 23.63 31.75 14.15
CA LYS A 126 23.97 31.90 12.72
C LYS A 126 22.92 31.17 11.88
N ARG A 127 22.08 31.95 11.18
CA ARG A 127 21.12 31.46 10.18
C ARG A 127 21.90 30.90 8.99
N THR A 128 22.02 29.59 8.88
CA THR A 128 22.65 28.95 7.71
C THR A 128 21.68 28.94 6.52
N SER A 129 22.19 29.34 5.35
CA SER A 129 21.51 29.56 4.07
C SER A 129 20.88 28.33 3.39
N ARG A 130 20.92 27.15 4.02
CA ARG A 130 20.50 25.87 3.42
C ARG A 130 18.98 25.65 3.33
N GLN A 131 18.19 26.41 4.09
CA GLN A 131 16.72 26.32 4.11
C GLN A 131 16.06 26.99 2.88
N ARG A 132 16.79 27.79 2.09
CA ARG A 132 16.20 28.58 0.99
C ARG A 132 15.92 27.75 -0.27
N HIS A 133 16.77 26.78 -0.61
CA HIS A 133 16.60 26.01 -1.85
C HIS A 133 15.42 25.01 -1.81
N HIS A 134 15.15 24.39 -0.65
CA HIS A 134 14.07 23.41 -0.54
C HIS A 134 12.68 24.05 -0.65
N ASN A 135 12.52 25.28 -0.15
CA ASN A 135 11.26 26.02 -0.24
C ASN A 135 11.02 26.70 -1.60
N GLN A 136 12.05 26.90 -2.42
CA GLN A 136 11.89 27.42 -3.79
C GLN A 136 11.37 26.34 -4.74
N HIS A 137 11.86 25.10 -4.61
CA HIS A 137 11.39 23.99 -5.43
C HIS A 137 9.90 23.69 -5.18
N TYR A 138 9.47 23.71 -3.92
CA TYR A 138 8.07 23.45 -3.56
C TYR A 138 7.10 24.55 -4.04
N LYS A 139 7.54 25.81 -4.09
CA LYS A 139 6.74 26.92 -4.63
C LYS A 139 6.70 26.95 -6.16
N SER A 140 7.74 26.47 -6.84
CA SER A 140 7.76 26.36 -8.31
C SER A 140 6.75 25.32 -8.83
N MET A 141 6.49 24.25 -8.07
CA MET A 141 5.55 23.19 -8.50
C MET A 141 4.08 23.61 -8.40
N GLN A 142 3.72 24.49 -7.46
CA GLN A 142 2.33 24.96 -7.30
C GLN A 142 1.92 26.02 -8.34
N ASN A 143 2.88 26.70 -8.97
CA ASN A 143 2.60 27.68 -10.03
C ASN A 143 2.34 27.04 -11.40
N PHE A 144 2.68 25.77 -11.60
CA PHE A 144 2.40 25.04 -12.85
C PHE A 144 1.02 24.36 -12.87
N THR A 145 0.42 24.10 -11.71
CA THR A 145 -0.91 23.45 -11.62
C THR A 145 -2.07 24.42 -11.86
N ASN A 146 -1.79 25.72 -11.96
CA ASN A 146 -2.80 26.77 -12.18
C ASN A 146 -2.76 27.39 -13.59
N GLN A 147 -2.08 26.75 -14.54
CA GLN A 147 -2.07 27.19 -15.94
C GLN A 147 -3.18 26.48 -16.75
N PRO A 148 -3.88 27.19 -17.66
CA PRO A 148 -4.96 26.61 -18.46
C PRO A 148 -4.46 25.50 -19.41
N ILE A 149 -5.38 24.57 -19.68
CA ILE A 149 -5.18 23.18 -20.16
C ILE A 149 -4.79 23.09 -21.65
N ASN A 150 -3.77 23.82 -22.11
CA ASN A 150 -3.43 23.79 -23.54
C ASN A 150 -1.94 23.80 -23.89
N THR A 151 -1.13 23.00 -23.19
CA THR A 151 0.25 22.72 -23.62
C THR A 151 0.59 21.22 -23.64
N PRO A 152 1.20 20.71 -24.73
CA PRO A 152 1.37 19.27 -25.01
C PRO A 152 2.46 18.55 -24.21
N GLN A 153 3.04 19.16 -23.18
CA GLN A 153 4.25 18.67 -22.51
C GLN A 153 4.04 17.64 -21.37
N ARG A 154 2.81 17.18 -21.12
CA ARG A 154 2.57 16.17 -20.05
C ARG A 154 2.70 14.71 -20.49
N ALA A 155 2.90 14.42 -21.78
CA ALA A 155 2.88 13.04 -22.28
C ALA A 155 4.08 12.17 -21.85
N GLN A 156 5.15 12.73 -21.30
CA GLN A 156 6.36 11.95 -21.00
C GLN A 156 6.46 11.43 -19.56
N TYR A 157 5.65 11.91 -18.62
CA TYR A 157 5.74 11.49 -17.20
C TYR A 157 4.63 10.55 -16.73
N ALA A 158 3.66 10.21 -17.59
CA ALA A 158 2.55 9.32 -17.23
C ALA A 158 2.87 7.81 -17.38
N VAL A 159 4.08 7.45 -17.82
CA VAL A 159 4.44 6.05 -18.17
C VAL A 159 5.26 5.33 -17.09
N LEU A 160 5.55 5.97 -15.94
CA LEU A 160 6.33 5.37 -14.84
C LEU A 160 5.48 4.99 -13.64
N SER A 161 4.18 4.73 -13.83
CA SER A 161 3.28 4.36 -12.72
C SER A 161 2.24 3.30 -13.07
N ALA A 162 2.40 2.58 -14.18
CA ALA A 162 1.57 1.42 -14.50
C ALA A 162 2.36 0.13 -14.28
#